data_AF-R1CTJ2-F1
#
_entry.id   AF-R1CTJ2-F1
#
_cell.length_a   1.000
_cell.length_b   1.000
_cell.length_c   1.000
_cell.angle_alpha   90.00
_cell.angle_beta   90.00
_cell.angle_gamma   90.00
#
_symmetry.space_group_name_H-M   'P 1'
#
loop_
_entity.id
_entity.type
_entity.pdbx_description
1 polymer ?
#
loop_
_entity_poly.entity_id
_entity_poly.type
_entity_poly.pdbx_seq_one_letter_code
_entity_poly.pdbx_strand_id
1 'polypeptide(L)'
;MLALGSTGLLPAARHSPAVRRGCPPPSRAAVAAELDAGESFQVSLLDGSEGKRIECSMMETAELDGELYASLLPRDTPAILATLDAEQGVLAEVEDPGAIRELLPAARRACGEYGLELLDTAFTLTLSGDVETAIDDAGEDSIAGDLADDDELDMADDADEDDADAGDVVGAFSRGGGKYFVMALSAPLVLVGRQASLTDFVIPSEEEVDKCRLSAAAHVSL
;
A
#
# COMPACT_ATOMS: atom_id res chain seq x y z
N MET A 1 -61.01 -18.95 43.80
CA MET A 1 -60.49 -18.45 42.51
C MET A 1 -58.99 -18.18 42.72
N LEU A 2 -58.14 -19.13 42.28
CA LEU A 2 -57.20 -18.98 41.15
C LEU A 2 -56.01 -18.07 41.52
N ALA A 3 -54.87 -18.64 41.92
CA ALA A 3 -53.75 -19.14 41.08
C ALA A 3 -52.70 -18.02 40.84
N LEU A 4 -51.50 -18.10 41.44
CA LEU A 4 -50.25 -18.74 40.97
C LEU A 4 -49.26 -17.73 40.35
N GLY A 5 -48.01 -17.81 40.81
CA GLY A 5 -46.79 -17.44 40.07
C GLY A 5 -46.23 -16.05 40.39
N SER A 6 -44.93 -15.80 40.47
CA SER A 6 -43.74 -16.65 40.37
C SER A 6 -42.56 -15.85 40.92
N THR A 7 -41.81 -16.42 41.85
CA THR A 7 -40.55 -15.87 42.38
C THR A 7 -39.47 -16.04 41.31
N GLY A 8 -39.04 -14.93 40.70
CA GLY A 8 -37.93 -14.93 39.75
C GLY A 8 -36.60 -15.07 40.47
N LEU A 9 -36.01 -16.27 40.40
CA LEU A 9 -34.63 -16.57 40.75
C LEU A 9 -33.71 -15.91 39.71
N LEU A 10 -32.85 -14.98 40.12
CA LEU A 10 -31.73 -14.49 39.29
C LEU A 10 -30.66 -15.58 39.24
N PRO A 11 -30.23 -16.06 38.05
CA PRO A 11 -29.07 -16.93 37.97
C PRO A 11 -27.80 -16.07 38.15
N ALA A 12 -27.01 -16.42 39.17
CA ALA A 12 -25.64 -15.92 39.33
C ALA A 12 -24.83 -16.36 38.10
N ALA A 13 -24.47 -15.39 37.25
CA ALA A 13 -23.55 -15.60 36.15
C ALA A 13 -22.18 -15.97 36.74
N ARG A 14 -21.77 -17.22 36.54
CA ARG A 14 -20.41 -17.68 36.79
C ARG A 14 -19.51 -17.00 35.76
N HIS A 15 -18.79 -15.97 36.17
CA HIS A 15 -17.68 -15.43 35.40
C HIS A 15 -16.55 -16.47 35.38
N SER A 16 -16.50 -17.26 34.31
CA SER A 16 -15.29 -17.99 33.92
C SER A 16 -14.37 -17.01 33.19
N PRO A 17 -13.13 -16.79 33.64
CA PRO A 17 -12.13 -16.11 32.83
C PRO A 17 -11.66 -17.13 31.79
N ALA A 18 -12.25 -17.10 30.60
CA ALA A 18 -11.68 -17.77 29.45
C ALA A 18 -10.37 -17.01 29.11
N VAL A 19 -9.26 -17.53 29.63
CA VAL A 19 -7.92 -17.27 29.09
C VAL A 19 -8.02 -17.56 27.60
N ARG A 20 -8.00 -16.52 26.75
CA ARG A 20 -7.80 -16.67 25.32
C ARG A 20 -6.41 -17.26 25.15
N ARG A 21 -6.34 -18.60 25.08
CA ARG A 21 -5.15 -19.28 24.57
C ARG A 21 -4.96 -18.74 23.16
N GLY A 22 -3.82 -18.09 22.93
CA GLY A 22 -3.44 -17.63 21.60
C GLY A 22 -3.68 -18.78 20.62
N CYS A 23 -4.45 -18.49 19.57
CA CYS A 23 -4.51 -19.41 18.46
C CYS A 23 -3.06 -19.59 17.99
N PRO A 24 -2.54 -20.82 17.86
CA PRO A 24 -1.27 -20.99 17.19
C PRO A 24 -1.39 -20.33 15.81
N PRO A 25 -0.36 -19.61 15.32
CA PRO A 25 -0.35 -19.15 13.94
C PRO A 25 -0.62 -20.39 13.08
N PRO A 26 -1.42 -20.26 12.02
CA PRO A 26 -1.75 -21.40 11.20
C PRO A 26 -0.47 -22.04 10.65
N SER A 27 -0.50 -23.35 10.54
CA SER A 27 0.64 -24.11 10.05
C SER A 27 0.96 -23.75 8.60
N ARG A 28 2.26 -23.70 8.26
CA ARG A 28 2.84 -23.66 6.91
C ARG A 28 2.05 -24.40 5.82
N ALA A 29 1.53 -25.58 6.17
CA ALA A 29 0.76 -26.42 5.24
C ALA A 29 -0.55 -25.77 4.77
N ALA A 30 -1.19 -24.94 5.59
CA ALA A 30 -2.40 -24.22 5.20
C ALA A 30 -2.05 -23.14 4.17
N VAL A 31 -1.04 -22.32 4.50
CA VAL A 31 -0.58 -21.21 3.64
C VAL A 31 -0.07 -21.71 2.29
N ALA A 32 0.74 -22.77 2.29
CA ALA A 32 1.28 -23.37 1.07
C ALA A 32 0.22 -24.10 0.24
N ALA A 33 -0.78 -24.73 0.88
CA ALA A 33 -1.87 -25.38 0.14
C ALA A 33 -2.77 -24.37 -0.56
N GLU A 34 -2.92 -23.17 0.00
CA GLU A 34 -3.70 -22.09 -0.65
C GLU A 34 -2.94 -21.45 -1.82
N LEU A 35 -1.61 -21.33 -1.75
CA LEU A 35 -0.77 -20.90 -2.88
C LEU A 35 -0.76 -21.90 -4.05
N ASP A 36 -0.69 -23.21 -3.76
CA ASP A 36 -0.64 -24.27 -4.78
C ASP A 36 -1.97 -24.43 -5.55
N ALA A 37 -3.07 -23.89 -5.00
CA ALA A 37 -4.39 -23.89 -5.63
C ALA A 37 -4.52 -22.92 -6.82
N GLY A 38 -3.50 -22.08 -7.07
CA GLY A 38 -3.49 -21.14 -8.20
C GLY A 38 -4.38 -19.92 -8.03
N GLU A 39 -4.95 -19.71 -6.84
CA GLU A 39 -5.62 -18.47 -6.45
C GLU A 39 -4.61 -17.55 -5.75
N SER A 40 -4.61 -16.26 -6.11
CA SER A 40 -3.83 -15.26 -5.39
C SER A 40 -4.34 -15.16 -3.95
N PHE A 41 -3.54 -15.63 -2.99
CA PHE A 41 -3.94 -15.60 -1.58
C PHE A 41 -3.86 -14.17 -1.05
N GLN A 42 -5.01 -13.61 -0.66
CA GLN A 42 -5.10 -12.24 -0.14
C GLN A 42 -4.73 -12.17 1.34
N VAL A 43 -3.90 -11.20 1.68
CA VAL A 43 -3.39 -10.96 3.02
C VAL A 43 -3.37 -9.47 3.33
N SER A 44 -3.32 -9.14 4.61
CA SER A 44 -3.23 -7.77 5.12
C SER A 44 -1.83 -7.56 5.70
N LEU A 45 -1.11 -6.53 5.23
CA LEU A 45 0.17 -6.12 5.80
C LEU A 45 -0.05 -4.90 6.71
N LEU A 46 0.36 -5.01 7.97
CA LEU A 46 0.27 -3.98 8.99
C LEU A 46 1.60 -3.27 9.17
N ASP A 47 1.59 -1.94 9.09
CA ASP A 47 2.65 -1.12 9.65
C ASP A 47 2.45 -1.01 11.17
N GLY A 48 3.32 -1.67 11.93
CA GLY A 48 3.24 -1.66 13.39
C GLY A 48 3.54 -0.31 14.03
N SER A 49 4.18 0.62 13.31
CA SER A 49 4.55 1.95 13.80
C SER A 49 3.44 2.97 13.59
N GLU A 50 2.79 2.96 12.43
CA GLU A 50 1.70 3.89 12.08
C GLU A 50 0.30 3.31 12.29
N GLY A 51 0.17 1.99 12.44
CA GLY A 51 -1.10 1.28 12.60
C GLY A 51 -1.94 1.18 11.32
N LYS A 52 -1.38 1.56 10.17
CA LYS A 52 -2.02 1.47 8.85
C LYS A 52 -1.92 0.06 8.28
N ARG A 53 -2.82 -0.26 7.33
CA ARG A 53 -2.84 -1.54 6.63
C ARG A 53 -2.80 -1.34 5.13
N ILE A 54 -2.28 -2.34 4.42
CA ILE A 54 -2.38 -2.48 2.98
C ILE A 54 -2.78 -3.92 2.66
N GLU A 55 -3.78 -4.10 1.80
CA GLU A 55 -4.18 -5.42 1.34
C GLU A 55 -3.27 -5.84 0.19
N CYS A 56 -2.84 -7.08 0.21
CA CYS A 56 -1.86 -7.61 -0.73
C CYS A 56 -2.24 -8.99 -1.24
N SER A 57 -1.74 -9.31 -2.43
CA SER A 57 -1.64 -10.69 -2.92
C SER A 57 -0.28 -11.26 -2.52
N MET A 58 -0.28 -12.43 -1.91
CA MET A 58 0.94 -13.16 -1.58
C MET A 58 1.52 -13.84 -2.84
N MET A 59 2.81 -13.64 -3.09
CA MET A 59 3.50 -14.22 -4.24
C MET A 59 4.30 -15.46 -3.84
N GLU A 60 5.35 -15.28 -3.04
CA GLU A 60 6.25 -16.34 -2.60
C GLU A 60 6.46 -16.25 -1.09
N THR A 61 6.87 -17.36 -0.48
CA THR A 61 7.16 -17.43 0.95
C THR A 61 8.57 -17.96 1.20
N ALA A 62 9.23 -17.43 2.22
CA ALA A 62 10.53 -17.90 2.70
C ALA A 62 10.47 -18.19 4.20
N GLU A 63 11.21 -19.20 4.65
CA GLU A 63 11.33 -19.53 6.08
C GLU A 63 12.74 -19.15 6.55
N LEU A 64 12.83 -18.34 7.59
CA LEU A 64 14.09 -17.92 8.20
C LEU A 64 13.96 -17.94 9.71
N ASP A 65 14.87 -18.65 10.39
CA ASP A 65 14.87 -18.81 11.85
C ASP A 65 13.53 -19.32 12.44
N GLY A 66 12.76 -20.08 11.65
CA GLY A 66 11.44 -20.61 12.04
C GLY A 66 10.28 -19.62 11.88
N GLU A 67 10.55 -18.41 11.36
CA GLU A 67 9.55 -17.41 11.01
C GLU A 67 9.24 -17.47 9.51
N LEU A 68 7.97 -17.30 9.15
CA LEU A 68 7.53 -17.26 7.76
C LEU A 68 7.51 -15.81 7.28
N TYR A 69 8.16 -15.57 6.15
CA TYR A 69 8.15 -14.31 5.42
C TYR A 69 7.47 -14.52 4.07
N ALA A 70 6.91 -13.45 3.52
CA ALA A 70 6.29 -13.47 2.20
C ALA A 70 6.65 -12.23 1.40
N SER A 71 6.81 -12.40 0.08
CA SER A 71 6.75 -11.32 -0.89
C SER A 71 5.29 -11.03 -1.23
N LEU A 72 4.92 -9.76 -1.16
CA LEU A 72 3.55 -9.28 -1.22
C LEU A 72 3.45 -8.19 -2.29
N LEU A 73 2.40 -8.24 -3.10
CA LEU A 73 2.04 -7.15 -4.02
C LEU A 73 0.80 -6.44 -3.50
N PRO A 74 0.80 -5.11 -3.37
CA PRO A 74 -0.42 -4.34 -3.12
C PRO A 74 -1.56 -4.75 -4.06
N ARG A 75 -2.76 -4.87 -3.49
CA ARG A 75 -3.99 -5.16 -4.24
C ARG A 75 -4.38 -3.99 -5.15
N ASP A 76 -4.24 -2.77 -4.63
CA ASP A 76 -4.54 -1.52 -5.31
C ASP A 76 -3.23 -0.89 -5.84
N THR A 77 -3.31 -0.04 -6.86
CA THR A 77 -2.13 0.48 -7.57
C THR A 77 -1.31 1.42 -6.67
N PRO A 78 -0.02 1.15 -6.42
CA PRO A 78 0.84 2.04 -5.63
C PRO A 78 0.92 3.45 -6.22
N ALA A 79 0.98 4.46 -5.36
CA ALA A 79 1.03 5.85 -5.78
C ALA A 79 1.86 6.74 -4.85
N ILE A 80 2.34 7.85 -5.39
CA ILE A 80 3.08 8.89 -4.66
C ILE A 80 2.48 10.27 -4.92
N LEU A 81 2.89 11.23 -4.09
CA LEU A 81 2.68 12.66 -4.36
C LEU A 81 3.98 13.24 -4.90
N ALA A 82 3.89 14.07 -5.93
CA ALA A 82 5.02 14.80 -6.48
C ALA A 82 4.71 16.30 -6.57
N THR A 83 5.76 17.11 -6.63
CA THR A 83 5.72 18.56 -6.89
C THR A 83 6.70 18.89 -8.00
N LEU A 84 6.46 19.96 -8.74
CA LEU A 84 7.45 20.48 -9.67
C LEU A 84 8.58 21.17 -8.87
N ASP A 85 9.81 20.72 -9.06
CA ASP A 85 10.99 21.44 -8.58
C ASP A 85 11.28 22.59 -9.55
N ALA A 86 11.16 23.82 -9.06
CA ALA A 86 11.30 25.01 -9.90
C ALA A 86 12.75 25.31 -10.32
N GLU A 87 13.76 24.74 -9.63
CA GLU A 87 15.17 24.94 -9.97
C GLU A 87 15.66 23.92 -11.00
N GLN A 88 15.09 22.72 -10.99
CA GLN A 88 15.47 21.62 -11.88
C GLN A 88 14.47 21.42 -13.04
N GLY A 89 13.25 21.95 -12.93
CA GLY A 89 12.20 21.75 -13.93
C GLY A 89 11.67 20.33 -14.00
N VAL A 90 11.90 19.51 -12.97
CA VAL A 90 11.52 18.09 -12.92
C VAL A 90 10.53 17.83 -11.78
N LEU A 91 9.77 16.73 -11.89
CA LEU A 91 8.92 16.26 -10.80
C LEU A 91 9.79 15.66 -9.69
N ALA A 92 9.55 16.09 -8.45
CA ALA A 92 10.19 15.58 -7.25
C ALA A 92 9.14 14.99 -6.30
N GLU A 93 9.42 13.81 -5.75
CA GLU A 93 8.54 13.16 -4.76
C GLU A 93 8.42 14.01 -3.49
N VAL A 94 7.21 14.06 -2.92
CA VAL A 94 6.94 14.64 -1.62
C VAL A 94 7.13 13.57 -0.55
N GLU A 95 8.31 13.54 0.08
CA GLU A 95 8.67 12.51 1.07
C GLU A 95 8.22 12.84 2.51
N ASP A 96 8.03 14.13 2.85
CA ASP A 96 7.72 14.53 4.22
C ASP A 96 6.31 14.05 4.65
N PRO A 97 6.18 13.19 5.68
CA PRO A 97 4.89 12.65 6.09
C PRO A 97 3.90 13.70 6.63
N GLY A 98 4.38 14.87 7.06
CA GLY A 98 3.53 15.99 7.45
C GLY A 98 2.90 16.64 6.22
N ALA A 99 3.71 16.97 5.22
CA ALA A 99 3.30 17.53 3.95
C ALA A 99 2.32 16.61 3.21
N ILE A 100 2.61 15.30 3.11
CA ILE A 100 1.71 14.31 2.50
C ILE A 100 0.32 14.39 3.15
N ARG A 101 0.25 14.36 4.50
CA ARG A 101 -1.02 14.42 5.24
C ARG A 101 -1.80 15.70 4.98
N GLU A 102 -1.13 16.84 4.83
CA GLU A 102 -1.78 18.11 4.51
C GLU A 102 -2.34 18.17 3.08
N LEU A 103 -1.64 17.54 2.12
CA LEU A 103 -1.99 17.51 0.71
C LEU A 103 -3.08 16.47 0.39
N LEU A 104 -3.15 15.37 1.15
CA LEU A 104 -4.07 14.24 0.93
C LEU A 104 -5.53 14.64 0.64
N PRO A 105 -6.17 15.58 1.37
CA PRO A 105 -7.55 15.97 1.06
C PRO A 105 -7.73 16.59 -0.33
N ALA A 106 -6.71 17.27 -0.86
CA ALA A 106 -6.75 17.84 -2.20
C ALA A 106 -6.43 16.77 -3.26
N ALA A 107 -5.41 15.94 -3.01
CA ALA A 107 -5.06 14.82 -3.86
C ALA A 107 -6.25 13.86 -4.07
N ARG A 108 -6.96 13.49 -2.99
CA ARG A 108 -8.17 12.66 -3.07
C ARG A 108 -9.28 13.27 -3.92
N ARG A 109 -9.41 14.61 -3.93
CA ARG A 109 -10.40 15.28 -4.79
C ARG A 109 -9.99 15.20 -6.25
N ALA A 110 -8.72 15.46 -6.55
CA ALA A 110 -8.19 15.35 -7.91
C ALA A 110 -8.38 13.93 -8.48
N CYS A 111 -8.00 12.90 -7.72
CA CYS A 111 -8.24 11.51 -8.11
C CYS A 111 -9.74 11.19 -8.30
N GLY A 112 -10.59 11.74 -7.43
CA GLY A 112 -12.04 11.51 -7.48
C GLY A 112 -12.72 12.08 -8.72
N GLU A 113 -12.13 13.07 -9.40
CA GLU A 113 -12.64 13.61 -10.68
C GLU A 113 -12.61 12.55 -11.79
N TYR A 114 -11.65 11.61 -11.71
CA TYR A 114 -11.49 10.48 -12.62
C TYR A 114 -12.06 9.17 -12.06
N GLY A 115 -12.84 9.23 -10.98
CA GLY A 115 -13.44 8.06 -10.35
C GLY A 115 -12.45 7.18 -9.56
N LEU A 116 -11.27 7.69 -9.23
CA LEU A 116 -10.28 7.00 -8.40
C LEU A 116 -10.45 7.34 -6.91
N GLU A 117 -10.18 6.38 -6.04
CA GLU A 117 -10.04 6.57 -4.61
C GLU A 117 -8.56 6.49 -4.21
N LEU A 118 -8.01 7.60 -3.72
CA LEU A 118 -6.66 7.64 -3.15
C LEU A 118 -6.68 7.30 -1.65
N LEU A 119 -5.98 6.23 -1.29
CA LEU A 119 -5.92 5.65 0.05
C LEU A 119 -4.57 5.93 0.71
N ASP A 120 -4.62 6.24 2.01
CA ASP A 120 -3.43 6.36 2.86
C ASP A 120 -3.19 5.01 3.53
N THR A 121 -2.48 4.12 2.83
CA THR A 121 -2.22 2.74 3.23
C THR A 121 -0.88 2.59 3.95
N ALA A 122 -0.61 1.39 4.49
CA ALA A 122 0.73 1.10 5.00
C ALA A 122 1.77 1.20 3.87
N PHE A 123 2.96 1.70 4.20
CA PHE A 123 4.13 1.82 3.31
C PHE A 123 4.03 2.88 2.20
N THR A 124 2.92 2.96 1.47
CA THR A 124 2.73 3.90 0.35
C THR A 124 1.26 4.32 0.22
N LEU A 125 0.97 5.30 -0.62
CA LEU A 125 -0.41 5.57 -1.03
C LEU A 125 -0.85 4.54 -2.07
N THR A 126 -2.15 4.31 -2.19
CA THR A 126 -2.69 3.40 -3.21
C THR A 126 -3.92 4.00 -3.88
N LEU A 127 -4.11 3.68 -5.16
CA LEU A 127 -5.23 4.09 -5.99
C LEU A 127 -6.14 2.88 -6.23
N SER A 128 -7.39 3.00 -5.83
CA SER A 128 -8.44 2.04 -6.18
C SER A 128 -9.34 2.63 -7.26
N GLY A 129 -9.64 1.84 -8.30
CA GLY A 129 -10.43 2.26 -9.45
C GLY A 129 -9.80 1.85 -10.78
N ASP A 130 -10.26 2.46 -11.86
CA ASP A 130 -9.74 2.24 -13.22
C ASP A 130 -8.59 3.21 -13.50
N VAL A 131 -7.39 2.83 -13.09
CA VAL A 131 -6.20 3.69 -13.17
C VAL A 131 -5.77 3.93 -14.61
N GLU A 132 -5.85 2.92 -15.48
CA GLU A 132 -5.46 3.04 -16.89
C GLU A 132 -6.30 4.13 -17.59
N THR A 133 -7.62 4.11 -17.38
CA THR A 133 -8.51 5.15 -17.94
C THR A 133 -8.19 6.53 -17.38
N ALA A 134 -7.88 6.63 -16.09
CA ALA A 134 -7.54 7.91 -15.47
C ALA A 134 -6.21 8.49 -15.97
N ILE A 135 -5.23 7.64 -16.32
CA ILE A 135 -3.97 8.09 -16.94
C ILE A 135 -4.24 8.72 -18.31
N ASP A 136 -5.06 8.05 -19.13
CA ASP A 136 -5.43 8.55 -20.46
C ASP A 136 -6.14 9.92 -20.36
N ASP A 137 -7.08 10.07 -19.41
CA ASP A 137 -7.85 11.30 -19.23
C ASP A 137 -7.03 12.43 -18.56
N ALA A 138 -6.10 12.11 -17.64
CA ALA A 138 -5.31 13.11 -16.93
C ALA A 138 -4.07 13.57 -17.71
N GLY A 139 -3.45 12.68 -18.49
CA GLY A 139 -2.23 12.95 -19.24
C GLY A 139 -2.38 14.03 -20.31
N GLU A 140 -3.56 14.14 -20.93
CA GLU A 140 -3.83 15.17 -21.94
C GLU A 140 -3.96 16.59 -21.33
N ASP A 141 -4.51 16.72 -20.12
CA ASP A 141 -4.82 18.02 -19.49
C ASP A 141 -3.75 18.51 -18.48
N SER A 142 -2.97 17.61 -17.86
CA SER A 142 -2.23 17.93 -16.63
C SER A 142 -0.79 18.42 -16.84
N ILE A 143 -0.11 17.93 -17.88
CA ILE A 143 1.31 18.23 -18.16
C ILE A 143 1.49 19.13 -19.39
N ALA A 144 0.68 18.94 -20.43
CA ALA A 144 0.85 19.63 -21.71
C ALA A 144 0.41 21.10 -21.66
N GLY A 145 -0.55 21.45 -20.80
CA GLY A 145 -1.08 22.82 -20.74
C GLY A 145 -0.23 23.83 -19.96
N ASP A 146 0.68 23.37 -19.09
CA ASP A 146 1.39 24.25 -18.13
C ASP A 146 2.93 24.22 -18.33
N LEU A 147 3.44 23.23 -19.07
CA LEU A 147 4.82 23.22 -19.58
C LEU A 147 4.93 23.90 -20.96
N ALA A 148 3.81 24.16 -21.63
CA ALA A 148 3.77 24.76 -22.96
C ALA A 148 3.60 26.29 -22.96
N ASP A 149 3.38 26.93 -21.80
CA ASP A 149 3.16 28.39 -21.71
C ASP A 149 4.44 29.18 -21.38
N ASP A 150 5.59 28.50 -21.26
CA ASP A 150 6.92 29.12 -21.19
C ASP A 150 7.72 28.71 -22.44
N ASP A 151 7.84 29.64 -23.39
CA ASP A 151 8.54 29.55 -24.69
C ASP A 151 10.08 29.28 -24.56
N GLU A 152 10.55 28.58 -23.52
CA GLU A 152 11.97 28.24 -23.28
C GLU A 152 12.25 26.76 -22.92
N LEU A 153 11.32 25.82 -23.16
CA LEU A 153 11.60 24.38 -23.00
C LEU A 153 11.75 23.63 -24.34
N ASP A 154 12.60 24.16 -25.23
CA ASP A 154 13.13 23.43 -26.41
C ASP A 154 14.25 22.43 -25.99
N MET A 155 14.15 21.86 -24.79
CA MET A 155 15.08 20.87 -24.22
C MET A 155 14.39 19.53 -23.88
N ALA A 156 13.12 19.35 -24.24
CA ALA A 156 12.37 18.12 -23.98
C ALA A 156 12.57 17.02 -25.05
N ASP A 157 13.67 17.05 -25.81
CA ASP A 157 14.07 15.96 -26.73
C ASP A 157 15.29 15.17 -26.19
N ASP A 158 15.85 15.58 -25.04
CA ASP A 158 16.98 14.94 -24.35
C ASP A 158 16.67 14.67 -22.86
N ALA A 159 15.40 14.57 -22.46
CA ALA A 159 15.08 13.91 -21.19
C ALA A 159 15.38 12.43 -21.42
N ASP A 160 16.49 11.95 -20.85
CA ASP A 160 16.84 10.53 -20.84
C ASP A 160 15.55 9.74 -20.52
N GLU A 161 15.15 8.83 -21.42
CA GLU A 161 13.96 7.97 -21.27
C GLU A 161 13.96 7.15 -19.96
N ASP A 162 15.06 7.20 -19.20
CA ASP A 162 15.29 6.55 -17.92
C ASP A 162 14.64 7.26 -16.71
N ASP A 163 14.31 8.56 -16.77
CA ASP A 163 13.62 9.27 -15.66
C ASP A 163 12.08 9.22 -15.77
N ALA A 164 11.55 8.72 -16.89
CA ALA A 164 10.13 8.41 -17.08
C ALA A 164 9.67 7.18 -16.27
N ASP A 165 10.59 6.50 -15.57
CA ASP A 165 10.36 5.22 -14.91
C ASP A 165 9.72 5.35 -13.50
N ALA A 166 9.46 6.58 -13.04
CA ALA A 166 8.94 6.83 -11.69
C ALA A 166 7.42 6.65 -11.56
N GLY A 167 6.63 6.87 -12.63
CA GLY A 167 5.18 6.73 -12.60
C GLY A 167 4.40 7.63 -13.56
N ASP A 168 3.11 7.32 -13.72
CA ASP A 168 2.18 8.03 -14.59
C ASP A 168 1.30 9.01 -13.81
N VAL A 169 1.09 10.22 -14.34
CA VAL A 169 0.23 11.23 -13.69
C VAL A 169 -1.24 10.84 -13.80
N VAL A 170 -1.92 10.69 -12.66
CA VAL A 170 -3.35 10.36 -12.58
C VAL A 170 -4.21 11.50 -12.01
N GLY A 171 -3.58 12.61 -11.64
CA GLY A 171 -4.27 13.78 -11.13
C GLY A 171 -3.31 14.90 -10.78
N ALA A 172 -3.76 16.13 -10.96
CA ALA A 172 -3.02 17.35 -10.63
C ALA A 172 -3.87 18.31 -9.80
N PHE A 173 -3.25 19.06 -8.91
CA PHE A 173 -3.93 20.06 -8.10
C PHE A 173 -2.99 21.16 -7.62
N SER A 174 -3.54 22.34 -7.36
CA SER A 174 -2.78 23.46 -6.78
C SER A 174 -3.11 23.66 -5.31
N ARG A 175 -2.08 23.94 -4.49
CA ARG A 175 -2.24 24.25 -3.07
C ARG A 175 -1.13 25.15 -2.57
N GLY A 176 -1.49 26.21 -1.84
CA GLY A 176 -0.49 27.09 -1.21
C GLY A 176 0.44 27.82 -2.20
N GLY A 177 0.03 27.94 -3.48
CA GLY A 177 0.87 28.51 -4.54
C GLY A 177 1.79 27.49 -5.23
N GLY A 178 1.84 26.24 -4.77
CA GLY A 178 2.52 25.12 -5.44
C GLY A 178 1.57 24.27 -6.28
N LYS A 179 2.11 23.59 -7.28
CA LYS A 179 1.42 22.58 -8.10
C LYS A 179 1.92 21.19 -7.70
N TYR A 180 0.97 20.30 -7.49
CA TYR A 180 1.21 18.94 -7.02
C TYR A 180 0.53 17.93 -7.93
N PHE A 181 1.06 16.74 -7.94
CA PHE A 181 0.64 15.63 -8.80
C PHE A 181 0.46 14.38 -7.95
N VAL A 182 -0.49 13.55 -8.34
CA VAL A 182 -0.61 12.17 -7.89
C VAL A 182 -0.09 11.30 -9.01
N MET A 183 0.90 10.46 -8.72
CA MET A 183 1.52 9.58 -9.72
C MET A 183 1.28 8.13 -9.33
N ALA A 184 0.80 7.33 -10.28
CA ALA A 184 0.72 5.88 -10.14
C ALA A 184 2.09 5.27 -10.50
N LEU A 185 2.63 4.38 -9.66
CA LEU A 185 3.92 3.76 -9.94
C LEU A 185 3.80 2.77 -11.09
N SER A 186 4.64 2.91 -12.11
CA SER A 186 4.65 2.02 -13.28
C SER A 186 5.31 0.68 -12.96
N ALA A 187 6.27 0.66 -12.03
CA ALA A 187 6.93 -0.57 -11.55
C ALA A 187 6.13 -1.25 -10.41
N PRO A 188 6.01 -2.59 -10.40
CA PRO A 188 5.38 -3.31 -9.29
C PRO A 188 6.11 -3.09 -7.95
N LEU A 189 5.37 -2.67 -6.92
CA LEU A 189 5.90 -2.52 -5.58
C LEU A 189 5.87 -3.86 -4.82
N VAL A 190 7.03 -4.53 -4.71
CA VAL A 190 7.14 -5.76 -3.92
C VAL A 190 7.44 -5.41 -2.46
N LEU A 191 6.51 -5.76 -1.58
CA LEU A 191 6.63 -5.61 -0.14
C LEU A 191 7.07 -6.93 0.51
N VAL A 192 7.72 -6.83 1.68
CA VAL A 192 8.07 -7.99 2.50
C VAL A 192 7.25 -7.94 3.78
N GLY A 193 6.57 -9.04 4.09
CA GLY A 193 5.84 -9.21 5.35
C GLY A 193 6.38 -10.39 6.14
N ARG A 194 6.46 -10.26 7.47
CA ARG A 194 6.60 -11.40 8.40
C ARG A 194 5.23 -11.83 8.88
N GLN A 195 4.97 -13.14 8.86
CA GLN A 195 3.67 -13.69 9.23
C GLN A 195 3.37 -13.42 10.72
N ALA A 196 2.22 -12.81 10.99
CA ALA A 196 1.69 -12.66 12.34
C ALA A 196 0.50 -13.58 12.60
N SER A 197 -0.33 -13.82 11.57
CA SER A 197 -1.49 -14.72 11.58
C SER A 197 -1.64 -15.40 10.21
N LEU A 198 -2.77 -16.07 9.95
CA LEU A 198 -3.03 -16.66 8.62
C LEU A 198 -3.01 -15.65 7.50
N THR A 199 -3.71 -14.55 7.75
CA THR A 199 -4.00 -13.52 6.76
C THR A 199 -3.37 -12.20 7.15
N ASP A 200 -2.71 -12.09 8.31
CA ASP A 200 -2.04 -10.87 8.74
C ASP A 200 -0.52 -11.06 8.72
N PHE A 201 0.14 -10.09 8.12
CA PHE A 201 1.58 -9.91 8.09
C PHE A 201 1.92 -8.56 8.72
N VAL A 202 3.15 -8.45 9.21
CA VAL A 202 3.70 -7.20 9.75
C VAL A 202 4.97 -6.84 9.00
N ILE A 203 5.24 -5.55 8.85
CA ILE A 203 6.50 -5.08 8.27
C ILE A 203 7.66 -5.58 9.16
N PRO A 204 8.60 -6.37 8.62
CA PRO A 204 9.77 -6.82 9.36
C PRO A 204 10.73 -5.65 9.60
N SER A 205 11.55 -5.77 10.64
CA SER A 205 12.67 -4.86 10.86
C SER A 205 13.73 -4.99 9.76
N GLU A 206 14.53 -3.95 9.57
CA GLU A 206 15.61 -3.93 8.57
C GLU A 206 16.61 -5.09 8.78
N GLU A 207 16.94 -5.41 10.03
CA GLU A 207 17.80 -6.57 10.37
C GLU A 207 17.20 -7.91 9.91
N GLU A 208 15.88 -8.07 9.95
CA GLU A 208 15.20 -9.28 9.47
C GLU A 208 15.20 -9.36 7.94
N VAL A 209 15.01 -8.22 7.26
CA VAL A 209 15.06 -8.11 5.80
C VAL A 209 16.45 -8.44 5.26
N ASP A 210 17.50 -7.92 5.88
CA ASP A 210 18.88 -8.17 5.46
C ASP A 210 19.25 -9.64 5.54
N LYS A 211 18.81 -10.34 6.59
CA LYS A 211 19.01 -11.78 6.71
C LYS A 211 18.27 -12.56 5.61
N CYS A 212 17.06 -12.14 5.23
CA CYS A 212 16.32 -12.76 4.14
C CYS A 212 17.09 -12.62 2.80
N ARG A 213 17.63 -11.42 2.53
CA ARG A 213 18.44 -11.16 1.33
C ARG A 213 19.72 -12.00 1.29
N LEU A 214 20.43 -12.11 2.41
CA LEU A 214 21.65 -12.92 2.53
C LEU A 214 21.37 -14.42 2.34
N SER A 215 20.23 -14.90 2.85
CA SER A 215 19.81 -16.30 2.67
C SER A 215 19.44 -16.62 1.22
N ALA A 216 18.77 -15.70 0.51
CA ALA A 216 18.41 -15.88 -0.90
C ALA A 216 19.67 -15.94 -1.80
N ALA A 217 20.67 -15.09 -1.56
CA ALA A 217 21.92 -15.08 -2.30
C ALA A 217 22.74 -16.38 -2.11
N ALA A 218 22.64 -17.02 -0.94
CA ALA A 218 23.31 -18.28 -0.66
C ALA A 218 22.74 -19.49 -1.43
N HIS A 219 21.47 -19.43 -1.86
CA HIS A 219 20.83 -20.51 -2.63
C HIS A 219 21.05 -20.44 -4.14
N VAL A 220 21.55 -19.32 -4.67
CA VAL A 220 21.88 -19.16 -6.11
C VAL A 220 23.30 -19.63 -6.44
N SER A 221 24.12 -19.95 -5.43
CA SER A 221 25.48 -20.45 -5.60
C SER A 221 25.57 -21.97 -5.39
N LEU A 222 25.03 -22.77 -6.32
CA LEU A 222 25.32 -24.21 -6.46
C LEU A 222 25.37 -24.63 -7.93
#